data_AF-A0A968NLU3-F1
#
_entry.id   AF-A0A968NLU3-F1
#
_cell.length_a   1.000
_cell.length_b   1.000
_cell.length_c   1.000
_cell.angle_alpha   90.00
_cell.angle_beta   90.00
_cell.angle_gamma   90.00
#
_symmetry.space_group_name_H-M   'P 1'
#
loop_
_entity.id
_entity.type
_entity.pdbx_description
1 polymer ?
#
loop_
_entity_poly.entity_id
_entity_poly.type
_entity_poly.pdbx_seq_one_letter_code
_entity_poly.pdbx_strand_id
1 'polypeptide(L)'
;MGTAIKKGEVLPDIYYVYRDNSSVAEKHLGNKMVAYDFVSDTQKTVPENVSQLPKILNNEFLLATLVEEAQQKQYTLSEEYLQQLIQLANQITSRIGQNFSFDWALSESNSAPRIYLTQISASRILSQNSDLIKGMGASSGRIAANACVIVNQQEN
;
A
#
# COMPACT_ATOMS: atom_id res chain seq x y z
N MET A 1 6.65 0.95 -5.99
CA MET A 1 6.61 1.63 -4.66
C MET A 1 5.28 1.45 -3.95
N GLY A 2 5.21 1.66 -2.62
CA GLY A 2 3.95 1.66 -1.84
C GLY A 2 3.04 2.88 -2.01
N THR A 3 3.40 3.84 -2.87
CA THR A 3 2.69 5.12 -3.07
C THR A 3 1.25 4.95 -3.52
N ALA A 4 0.98 4.03 -4.46
CA ALA A 4 -0.38 3.78 -4.96
C ALA A 4 -1.32 3.30 -3.85
N ILE A 5 -0.81 2.44 -2.96
CA ILE A 5 -1.55 1.92 -1.80
C ILE A 5 -1.87 3.08 -0.83
N LYS A 6 -0.88 3.92 -0.52
CA LYS A 6 -1.07 5.06 0.40
C LYS A 6 -2.06 6.10 -0.13
N LYS A 7 -2.19 6.24 -1.44
CA LYS A 7 -3.16 7.14 -2.08
C LYS A 7 -4.55 6.52 -2.28
N GLY A 8 -4.70 5.22 -2.02
CA GLY A 8 -5.96 4.50 -2.30
C GLY A 8 -6.26 4.36 -3.79
N GLU A 9 -5.24 4.46 -4.66
CA GLU A 9 -5.39 4.32 -6.12
C GLU A 9 -5.42 2.85 -6.56
N VAL A 10 -5.00 1.94 -5.69
CA VAL A 10 -5.06 0.50 -5.89
C VAL A 10 -5.63 -0.20 -4.66
N LEU A 11 -6.29 -1.34 -4.89
CA LEU A 11 -6.65 -2.26 -3.82
C LEU A 11 -5.49 -3.26 -3.66
N PRO A 12 -4.78 -3.28 -2.51
CA PRO A 12 -3.67 -4.19 -2.30
C PRO A 12 -4.14 -5.62 -2.04
N ASP A 13 -3.23 -6.58 -2.17
CA ASP A 13 -3.45 -7.93 -1.64
C ASP A 13 -3.44 -7.89 -0.11
N ILE A 14 -4.36 -8.64 0.51
CA ILE A 14 -4.50 -8.70 1.97
C ILE A 14 -4.25 -10.14 2.42
N TYR A 15 -3.38 -10.28 3.43
CA TYR A 15 -3.03 -11.56 4.03
C TYR A 15 -3.36 -11.51 5.53
N TYR A 16 -4.21 -12.42 5.99
CA TYR A 16 -4.48 -12.61 7.41
C TYR A 16 -3.67 -13.79 7.92
N VAL A 17 -2.95 -13.60 9.02
CA VAL A 17 -2.00 -14.58 9.56
C VAL A 17 -2.38 -14.89 11.00
N TYR A 18 -2.44 -16.18 11.32
CA TYR A 18 -2.59 -16.64 12.69
C TYR A 18 -1.31 -16.38 13.47
N ARG A 19 -1.44 -15.61 14.55
CA ARG A 19 -0.29 -15.25 15.39
C ARG A 19 0.38 -16.48 16.01
N ASP A 20 -0.41 -17.45 16.46
CA ASP A 20 0.08 -18.55 17.30
C ASP A 20 0.97 -19.53 16.53
N ASN A 21 0.63 -19.81 15.28
CA ASN A 21 1.34 -20.79 14.45
C ASN A 21 1.98 -20.16 13.21
N SER A 22 1.91 -18.84 13.05
CA SER A 22 2.47 -18.10 11.90
C SER A 22 1.96 -18.58 10.54
N SER A 23 0.82 -19.29 10.49
CA SER A 23 0.22 -19.77 9.26
C SER A 23 -0.71 -18.71 8.66
N VAL A 24 -0.81 -18.72 7.33
CA VAL A 24 -1.73 -17.83 6.62
C VAL A 24 -3.14 -18.38 6.75
N ALA A 25 -4.03 -17.60 7.37
CA ALA A 25 -5.43 -17.94 7.56
C ALA A 25 -6.23 -17.70 6.27
N GLU A 26 -6.05 -16.50 5.69
CA GLU A 26 -6.79 -16.05 4.52
C GLU A 26 -5.90 -15.20 3.61
N LYS A 27 -6.21 -15.23 2.32
CA LYS A 27 -5.58 -14.40 1.29
C LYS A 27 -6.69 -13.78 0.44
N HIS A 28 -6.63 -12.47 0.23
CA HIS A 28 -7.55 -11.73 -0.62
C HIS A 28 -6.75 -11.05 -1.72
N LEU A 29 -7.07 -11.37 -2.96
CA LEU A 29 -6.45 -10.76 -4.12
C LEU A 29 -7.00 -9.35 -4.31
N GLY A 30 -6.10 -8.38 -4.38
CA GLY A 30 -6.40 -6.99 -4.66
C GLY A 30 -6.41 -6.65 -6.15
N ASN A 31 -6.98 -5.49 -6.47
CA ASN A 31 -6.98 -4.92 -7.82
C ASN A 31 -5.87 -3.85 -7.96
N LYS A 32 -4.78 -4.23 -8.62
CA LYS A 32 -3.51 -3.49 -8.69
C LYS A 32 -3.31 -2.84 -10.05
N MET A 33 -4.21 -1.93 -10.45
CA MET A 33 -4.20 -1.37 -11.81
C MET A 33 -3.01 -0.45 -12.09
N VAL A 34 -2.47 0.24 -11.08
CA VAL A 34 -1.44 1.28 -11.25
C VAL A 34 -0.24 1.01 -10.34
N ALA A 35 0.96 1.11 -10.90
CA ALA A 35 2.21 1.11 -10.16
C ALA A 35 2.93 2.46 -10.33
N TYR A 36 3.81 2.79 -9.38
CA TYR A 36 4.69 3.96 -9.47
C TYR A 36 6.13 3.52 -9.54
N ASP A 37 6.80 4.04 -10.55
CA ASP A 37 8.22 3.83 -10.84
C ASP A 37 8.96 5.16 -10.88
N PHE A 38 10.29 5.08 -10.78
CA PHE A 38 11.14 6.23 -10.96
C PHE A 38 11.33 6.54 -12.44
N VAL A 39 11.31 7.82 -12.79
CA VAL A 39 11.75 8.28 -14.11
C VAL A 39 13.26 8.09 -14.20
N SER A 40 13.74 7.14 -15.00
CA SER A 40 15.17 7.02 -15.29
C SER A 40 15.58 8.02 -16.37
N ASP A 41 16.81 8.55 -16.30
CA ASP A 41 17.34 9.47 -17.32
C ASP A 41 17.35 8.86 -18.74
N THR A 42 17.29 7.52 -18.83
CA THR A 42 17.19 6.76 -20.09
C THR A 42 15.77 6.68 -20.67
N GLN A 43 14.73 7.07 -19.92
CA GLN A 43 13.32 7.09 -20.37
C GLN A 43 12.86 8.48 -20.85
N LYS A 44 13.79 9.40 -21.14
CA LYS A 44 13.47 10.67 -21.81
C LYS A 44 12.95 10.50 -23.25
N THR A 45 13.03 9.29 -23.80
CA THR A 45 12.35 8.92 -25.05
C THR A 45 11.15 8.04 -24.72
N VAL A 46 9.97 8.67 -24.76
CA VAL A 46 8.66 8.01 -24.75
C VAL A 46 8.63 6.93 -25.84
N PRO A 47 8.40 5.64 -25.54
CA PRO A 47 8.09 4.66 -26.57
C PRO A 47 6.67 4.95 -27.06
N GLU A 48 6.52 5.31 -28.34
CA GLU A 48 5.25 5.69 -29.00
C GLU A 48 4.19 4.57 -29.08
N ASN A 49 4.29 3.47 -28.32
CA ASN A 49 3.44 2.29 -28.50
C ASN A 49 2.88 1.65 -27.24
N VAL A 50 2.78 2.40 -26.13
CA VAL A 50 2.01 1.93 -24.98
C VAL A 50 1.02 3.03 -24.62
N SER A 51 -0.28 2.70 -24.53
CA SER A 51 -1.36 3.56 -24.05
C SER A 51 -1.15 3.99 -22.59
N GLN A 52 -0.07 4.70 -22.34
CA GLN A 52 0.28 5.28 -21.06
C GLN A 52 -0.50 6.58 -20.95
N LEU A 53 -1.19 6.76 -19.83
CA LEU A 53 -1.58 8.08 -19.35
C LEU A 53 -0.35 8.60 -18.59
N PRO A 54 0.58 9.37 -19.19
CA PRO A 54 1.76 9.84 -18.48
C PRO A 54 1.29 11.04 -17.68
N LYS A 55 0.66 10.79 -16.53
CA LYS A 55 0.36 11.85 -15.58
C LYS A 55 1.62 12.04 -14.75
N ILE A 56 2.50 12.93 -15.24
CA ILE A 56 3.60 13.47 -14.43
C ILE A 56 2.92 14.10 -13.21
N LEU A 57 3.02 13.39 -12.10
CA LEU A 57 2.50 13.90 -10.83
C LEU A 57 3.49 14.96 -10.32
N ASN A 58 3.04 15.86 -9.45
CA ASN A 58 3.78 17.02 -8.92
C ASN A 58 5.14 16.72 -8.22
N ASN A 59 5.66 15.50 -8.32
CA ASN A 59 6.99 15.09 -7.90
C ASN A 59 7.75 14.64 -9.16
N GLU A 60 8.72 15.43 -9.63
CA GLU A 60 9.41 15.35 -10.94
C GLU A 60 10.11 14.00 -11.27
N PHE A 61 10.03 13.01 -10.39
CA PHE A 61 10.74 11.74 -10.48
C PHE A 61 9.84 10.50 -10.44
N LEU A 62 8.51 10.65 -10.42
CA LEU A 62 7.58 9.51 -10.33
C LEU A 62 6.70 9.41 -11.58
N LEU A 63 6.72 8.23 -12.20
CA LEU A 63 5.85 7.87 -13.30
C LEU A 63 4.80 6.86 -12.82
N ALA A 64 3.53 7.13 -13.13
CA ALA A 64 2.44 6.17 -12.95
C ALA A 64 2.31 5.30 -14.21
N THR A 65 2.39 3.99 -14.05
CA THR A 65 2.31 3.01 -15.14
C THR A 65 1.16 2.05 -14.89
N LEU A 66 0.43 1.68 -15.96
CA LEU A 66 -0.60 0.65 -15.89
C LEU A 66 0.07 -0.73 -15.75
N VAL A 67 -0.39 -1.51 -14.78
CA VAL A 67 0.06 -2.89 -14.56
C VAL A 67 -0.62 -3.81 -15.57
N GLU A 68 0.10 -4.78 -16.13
CA GLU A 68 -0.48 -5.74 -17.07
C GLU A 68 -1.61 -6.56 -16.44
N GLU A 69 -2.69 -6.82 -17.18
CA GLU A 69 -3.86 -7.55 -16.64
C GLU A 69 -3.51 -8.92 -16.06
N ALA A 70 -2.52 -9.61 -16.63
CA ALA A 70 -2.03 -10.88 -16.11
C ALA A 70 -1.46 -10.73 -14.69
N GLN A 71 -0.69 -9.67 -14.45
CA GLN A 71 -0.08 -9.37 -13.15
C GLN A 71 -1.12 -8.84 -12.14
N GLN A 72 -2.14 -8.12 -12.60
CA GLN A 72 -3.25 -7.66 -11.74
C GLN A 72 -3.99 -8.83 -11.07
N LYS A 73 -4.09 -9.96 -11.77
CA LYS A 73 -4.76 -11.18 -11.30
C LYS A 73 -3.88 -12.11 -10.46
N GLN A 74 -2.65 -11.70 -10.17
CA GLN A 74 -1.69 -12.48 -9.39
C GLN A 74 -1.45 -11.85 -8.02
N TYR A 75 -1.13 -12.70 -7.05
CA TYR A 75 -0.62 -12.24 -5.77
C TYR A 75 0.77 -11.63 -5.95
N THR A 76 1.00 -10.46 -5.36
CA THR A 76 2.28 -9.74 -5.47
C THR A 76 3.41 -10.46 -4.74
N LEU A 77 3.11 -11.14 -3.63
CA LEU A 77 4.12 -11.86 -2.85
C LEU A 77 4.07 -13.37 -3.13
N SER A 78 5.24 -13.96 -3.42
CA SER A 78 5.41 -15.42 -3.35
C SER A 78 5.29 -15.91 -1.91
N GLU A 79 5.02 -17.21 -1.74
CA GLU A 79 4.93 -17.81 -0.41
C GLU A 79 6.24 -17.65 0.38
N GLU A 80 7.40 -17.71 -0.28
CA GLU A 80 8.69 -17.57 0.39
C GLU A 80 8.88 -16.19 1.02
N TYR A 81 8.50 -15.12 0.31
CA TYR A 81 8.60 -13.76 0.83
C TYR A 81 7.53 -13.45 1.87
N LEU A 82 6.34 -14.05 1.72
CA LEU A 82 5.29 -13.94 2.73
C LEU A 82 5.76 -14.55 4.06
N GLN A 83 6.37 -15.73 4.04
CA GLN A 83 6.93 -16.36 5.24
C GLN A 83 8.06 -15.54 5.86
N GLN A 84 8.92 -14.92 5.04
CA GLN A 84 9.95 -14.01 5.55
C GLN A 84 9.35 -12.78 6.25
N LEU A 85 8.28 -12.19 5.69
CA LEU A 85 7.57 -11.07 6.33
C LEU A 85 6.91 -11.47 7.66
N ILE A 86 6.33 -12.68 7.72
CA ILE A 86 5.74 -13.21 8.96
C ILE A 86 6.81 -13.40 10.03
N GLN A 87 7.95 -14.02 9.68
CA GLN A 87 9.08 -14.17 10.59
C GLN A 87 9.59 -12.83 11.10
N LEU A 88 9.70 -11.84 10.21
CA LEU A 88 10.13 -10.50 10.56
C LEU A 88 9.15 -9.81 11.52
N ALA A 89 7.85 -9.90 11.26
CA ALA A 89 6.82 -9.38 12.15
C ALA A 89 6.89 -10.02 13.55
N ASN A 90 7.15 -11.33 13.63
CA ASN A 90 7.34 -12.02 14.91
C ASN A 90 8.60 -11.54 15.66
N GLN A 91 9.70 -11.30 14.94
CA GLN A 91 10.92 -10.71 15.52
C GLN A 91 10.69 -9.29 16.02
N ILE A 92 9.87 -8.49 15.33
CA ILE A 92 9.50 -7.14 15.79
C ILE A 92 8.60 -7.24 17.03
N THR A 93 7.66 -8.20 17.04
CA THR A 93 6.74 -8.41 18.16
C THR A 93 7.48 -8.67 19.48
N SER A 94 8.56 -9.45 19.43
CA SER A 94 9.37 -9.73 20.64
C SER A 94 10.13 -8.51 21.18
N ARG A 95 10.31 -7.45 20.35
CA ARG A 95 11.07 -6.25 20.71
C ARG A 95 10.19 -5.04 21.04
N ILE A 96 9.10 -4.84 20.29
CA ILE A 96 8.28 -3.62 20.31
C ILE A 96 6.88 -3.90 20.89
N GLY A 97 6.52 -5.18 21.05
CA GLY A 97 5.20 -5.59 21.52
C GLY A 97 4.21 -5.84 20.38
N GLN A 98 2.94 -5.98 20.72
CA GLN A 98 1.93 -6.57 19.82
C GLN A 98 1.21 -5.56 18.90
N ASN A 99 1.31 -4.27 19.19
CA ASN A 99 0.55 -3.22 18.51
C ASN A 99 1.50 -2.33 17.74
N PHE A 100 1.82 -2.73 16.51
CA PHE A 100 2.66 -1.95 15.61
C PHE A 100 2.19 -2.11 14.17
N SER A 101 2.58 -1.15 13.34
CA SER A 101 2.56 -1.24 11.89
C SER A 101 3.98 -1.02 11.37
N PHE A 102 4.27 -1.54 10.18
CA PHE A 102 5.53 -1.30 9.53
C PHE A 102 5.34 -1.24 8.01
N ASP A 103 6.15 -0.41 7.38
CA ASP A 103 6.27 -0.36 5.93
C ASP A 103 7.48 -1.19 5.50
N TRP A 104 7.35 -1.85 4.36
CA TRP A 104 8.38 -2.69 3.79
C TRP A 104 8.48 -2.51 2.28
N ALA A 105 9.61 -2.93 1.71
CA ALA A 105 9.85 -2.96 0.28
C ALA A 105 10.59 -4.24 -0.11
N LEU A 106 10.22 -4.85 -1.24
CA LEU A 106 10.98 -5.92 -1.88
C LEU A 106 11.86 -5.30 -2.97
N SER A 107 13.17 -5.53 -2.92
CA SER A 107 14.09 -5.11 -3.97
C SER A 107 14.61 -6.32 -4.73
N GLU A 108 14.50 -6.28 -6.05
CA GLU A 108 15.06 -7.26 -6.99
C GLU A 108 16.40 -6.79 -7.59
N SER A 109 16.97 -5.68 -7.11
CA SER A 109 18.16 -5.05 -7.69
C SER A 109 19.47 -5.86 -7.53
N ASN A 110 19.47 -6.89 -6.69
CA ASN A 110 20.59 -7.77 -6.45
C ASN A 110 20.24 -9.17 -6.94
N SER A 111 21.25 -10.00 -7.26
CA SER A 111 21.08 -11.40 -7.70
C SER A 111 20.23 -12.29 -6.78
N ALA A 112 19.93 -11.81 -5.56
CA ALA A 112 18.89 -12.36 -4.70
C ALA A 112 17.95 -11.23 -4.22
N PRO A 113 16.64 -11.33 -4.47
CA PRO A 113 15.66 -10.36 -3.97
C PRO A 113 15.61 -10.35 -2.43
N ARG A 114 15.46 -9.16 -1.85
CA ARG A 114 15.50 -8.95 -0.40
C ARG A 114 14.38 -8.02 0.08
N ILE A 115 13.82 -8.35 1.23
CA ILE A 115 12.85 -7.51 1.95
C ILE A 115 13.60 -6.52 2.84
N TYR A 116 13.21 -5.25 2.76
CA TYR A 116 13.70 -4.17 3.59
C TYR A 116 12.57 -3.57 4.41
N LEU A 117 12.82 -3.29 5.68
CA LEU A 117 11.95 -2.46 6.51
C LEU A 117 12.27 -0.99 6.23
N THR A 118 11.26 -0.22 5.87
CA THR A 118 11.42 1.20 5.57
C THR A 118 10.89 2.09 6.69
N GLN A 119 9.91 1.63 7.46
CA GLN A 119 9.37 2.34 8.61
C GLN A 119 8.75 1.38 9.62
N ILE A 120 8.79 1.72 10.92
CA ILE A 120 8.04 1.04 11.98
C ILE A 120 7.34 2.11 12.83
N SER A 121 6.09 1.85 13.20
CA SER A 121 5.28 2.72 14.07
C SER A 121 4.57 1.88 15.13
N ALA A 122 4.68 2.25 16.41
CA ALA A 122 3.92 1.62 17.48
C ALA A 122 2.54 2.28 17.62
N SER A 123 1.47 1.49 17.69
CA SER A 123 0.10 1.99 17.77
C SER A 123 -0.40 2.01 19.22
N ARG A 124 -0.97 3.15 19.65
CA ARG A 124 -1.72 3.27 20.91
C ARG A 124 -3.22 3.19 20.58
N ILE A 125 -3.85 2.05 20.85
CA ILE A 125 -5.28 1.85 20.55
C ILE A 125 -6.15 2.63 21.55
N LEU A 126 -7.01 3.53 21.06
CA LEU A 126 -8.15 4.09 21.78
C LEU A 126 -9.42 3.49 21.15
N SER A 127 -10.14 2.68 21.90
CA SER A 127 -11.35 1.97 21.47
C SER A 127 -12.58 2.88 21.42
N GLN A 128 -13.44 2.73 20.41
CA GLN A 128 -14.90 2.51 20.58
C GLN A 128 -15.66 2.34 19.25
N ASN A 129 -16.59 1.38 19.28
CA ASN A 129 -17.52 1.02 18.21
C ASN A 129 -18.72 1.99 18.15
N SER A 130 -19.14 2.35 16.94
CA SER A 130 -20.53 2.76 16.66
C SER A 130 -20.86 2.49 15.19
N ASP A 131 -21.90 1.70 14.95
CA ASP A 131 -22.42 1.40 13.61
C ASP A 131 -23.24 2.57 13.08
N LEU A 132 -22.57 3.49 12.37
CA LEU A 132 -23.16 4.41 11.40
C LEU A 132 -22.00 4.95 10.53
N ILE A 133 -22.13 4.88 9.19
CA ILE A 133 -21.12 5.24 8.17
C ILE A 133 -19.67 5.11 8.65
N LYS A 134 -19.07 3.95 8.41
CA LYS A 134 -17.69 3.69 8.81
C LYS A 134 -16.72 4.24 7.77
N GLY A 135 -15.84 5.13 8.22
CA GLY A 135 -14.63 5.52 7.51
C GLY A 135 -13.41 5.25 8.39
N MET A 136 -12.21 5.33 7.83
CA MET A 136 -10.99 5.30 8.65
C MET A 136 -10.80 6.67 9.32
N GLY A 137 -10.77 6.69 10.65
CA GLY A 137 -10.48 7.92 11.40
C GLY A 137 -9.04 8.36 11.18
N ALA A 138 -8.83 9.59 10.69
CA ALA A 138 -7.51 10.16 10.50
C ALA A 138 -6.90 10.74 11.81
N SER A 139 -7.72 10.96 12.85
CA SER A 139 -7.31 11.56 14.12
C SER A 139 -8.21 11.10 15.26
N SER A 140 -7.70 11.17 16.49
CA SER A 140 -8.48 10.94 17.71
C SER A 140 -9.34 12.16 18.04
N GLY A 141 -10.65 11.97 18.21
CA GLY A 141 -11.56 13.02 18.64
C GLY A 141 -13.01 12.67 18.30
N ARG A 142 -13.94 13.35 18.96
CA ARG A 142 -15.38 13.26 18.64
C ARG A 142 -15.87 14.65 18.35
N ILE A 143 -16.51 14.81 17.20
CA ILE A 143 -17.11 16.08 16.78
C ILE A 143 -18.55 15.80 16.36
N ALA A 144 -19.46 16.69 16.76
CA ALA A 144 -20.82 16.75 16.27
C ALA A 144 -20.98 18.10 15.57
N ALA A 145 -21.25 18.08 14.27
CA ALA A 145 -21.42 19.26 13.46
C ALA A 145 -22.34 18.95 12.29
N ASN A 146 -22.93 19.99 11.70
CA ASN A 146 -23.67 19.87 10.46
C ASN A 146 -22.69 19.66 9.30
N ALA A 147 -22.98 18.72 8.39
CA ALA A 147 -22.17 18.53 7.19
C ALA A 147 -22.43 19.67 6.19
N CYS A 148 -21.36 20.32 5.72
CA CYS A 148 -21.41 21.32 4.65
C CYS A 148 -20.81 20.71 3.38
N VAL A 149 -21.59 20.67 2.30
CA VAL A 149 -21.14 20.19 0.99
C VAL A 149 -20.82 21.40 0.12
N ILE A 150 -19.55 21.57 -0.24
CA ILE A 150 -19.12 22.62 -1.17
C ILE A 150 -19.16 22.03 -2.58
N VAL A 151 -20.05 22.55 -3.42
CA VAL A 151 -20.11 22.22 -4.84
C VAL A 151 -19.40 23.35 -5.58
N ASN A 152 -18.24 23.06 -6.17
CA ASN A 152 -17.57 24.01 -7.05
C ASN A 152 -18.34 24.06 -8.38
N GLN A 153 -19.22 25.04 -8.54
CA GLN A 153 -19.73 25.41 -9.86
C GLN A 153 -18.58 26.12 -10.59
N GLN A 154 -18.05 25.49 -11.63
CA GLN A 154 -17.20 26.19 -12.58
C GLN A 154 -18.09 27.16 -13.36
N GLU A 155 -17.92 28.46 -13.10
CA GLU A 155 -18.44 29.50 -13.98
C GLU A 155 -17.66 29.41 -15.31
N ASN A 156 -18.42 29.30 -16.41
CA ASN A 156 -17.94 29.34 -17.79
C ASN A 156 -17.38 30.72 -18.15
#